data_AF-A0A2T0XW41-F1
#
_entry.id   AF-A0A2T0XW41-F1
#
_cell.length_a   1.000
_cell.length_b   1.000
_cell.length_c   1.000
_cell.angle_alpha   90.00
_cell.angle_beta   90.00
_cell.angle_gamma   90.00
#
_symmetry.space_group_name_H-M   'P 1'
#
loop_
_entity.id
_entity.type
_entity.pdbx_description
1 polymer ?
#
loop_
_entity_poly.entity_id
_entity_poly.type
_entity_poly.pdbx_seq_one_letter_code
_entity_poly.pdbx_strand_id
1 'polypeptide(L)'
;MTAPSPEADPEPAHETAGGSAPVGGPEQPALRRRRRRRVWVVGGVVGLLAATVTVLTLVFQFGLPWWSGPGDHDHVHVAADGTRQRYQVHLPPQHDGGTALPVMMAIHGCGMTGYGWNSMKGSTQFDALADRAGFIVVYPTQRMFADRINCWNSDDPRNQVRGSGEAALLAGVARDVVERYGADPERVHVSGASSGAGTAVILGATYPDVFATVTSVAGGEYGLNQVDPDDPDATPPSVTGRQAWAQMGEQARAVPLLIVQGGSDDVVPTVVGQRLVEHWRTVVDLVVDDALDGSPELVPDTIVHPATGDRYEYAQTTYRDPDGQVLIEYVYADDLAHAWSTPGAVGIFTDTAGPDATEIAWQFAQLHDDR
;
A
#
# COMPACT_ATOMS: atom_id res chain seq x y z
N MET A 1 10.64 29.82 56.21
CA MET A 1 10.17 31.20 56.43
C MET A 1 9.03 31.42 55.45
N THR A 2 7.82 31.02 55.85
CA THR A 2 6.77 31.86 56.47
C THR A 2 6.13 32.82 55.46
N ALA A 3 4.94 32.40 55.00
CA ALA A 3 3.85 33.31 54.61
C ALA A 3 3.54 34.29 55.75
N PRO A 4 2.77 35.36 55.48
CA PRO A 4 1.39 35.29 55.97
C PRO A 4 0.33 35.99 55.10
N SER A 5 -0.89 35.42 55.12
CA SER A 5 -2.16 36.16 55.08
C SER A 5 -2.42 36.84 56.44
N PRO A 6 -3.21 37.93 56.50
CA PRO A 6 -4.48 37.88 57.28
C PRO A 6 -5.66 38.60 56.56
N GLU A 7 -6.92 38.12 56.66
CA GLU A 7 -7.98 38.50 57.64
C GLU A 7 -8.29 40.01 57.72
N ALA A 8 -9.49 40.52 58.01
CA ALA A 8 -10.91 40.18 57.89
C ALA A 8 -11.64 41.46 58.39
N ASP A 9 -12.79 41.80 57.78
CA ASP A 9 -13.95 42.64 58.19
C ASP A 9 -13.90 43.67 59.35
N PRO A 10 -14.62 44.82 59.24
CA PRO A 10 -16.07 44.82 59.54
C PRO A 10 -16.98 45.80 58.75
N GLU A 11 -18.29 45.49 58.82
CA GLU A 11 -19.48 46.29 58.48
C GLU A 11 -19.50 47.72 59.09
N PRO A 12 -20.24 48.66 58.48
CA PRO A 12 -21.56 48.99 59.05
C PRO A 12 -22.70 49.20 58.04
N ALA A 13 -23.90 48.91 58.52
CA ALA A 13 -25.20 49.16 57.92
C ALA A 13 -25.52 50.67 57.74
N HIS A 14 -26.28 51.03 56.70
CA HIS A 14 -27.62 51.65 56.81
C HIS A 14 -28.27 51.97 55.44
N GLU A 15 -29.56 51.62 55.36
CA GLU A 15 -30.69 52.25 54.63
C GLU A 15 -30.86 52.18 53.10
N THR A 16 -31.71 51.22 52.71
CA THR A 16 -32.95 51.34 51.91
C THR A 16 -32.99 52.18 50.63
N ALA A 17 -33.10 51.50 49.49
CA ALA A 17 -33.95 51.92 48.38
C ALA A 17 -34.56 50.69 47.68
N GLY A 18 -35.88 50.67 47.56
CA GLY A 18 -36.65 49.56 47.01
C GLY A 18 -36.31 49.24 45.54
N GLY A 19 -36.23 47.95 45.24
CA GLY A 19 -36.07 47.43 43.88
C GLY A 19 -36.69 46.04 43.80
N SER A 20 -37.95 46.00 43.38
CA SER A 20 -38.73 44.80 43.07
C SER A 20 -37.97 43.83 42.14
N ALA A 21 -37.91 42.56 42.54
CA ALA A 21 -37.48 41.46 41.68
C ALA A 21 -38.42 41.31 40.48
N PRO A 22 -37.93 41.13 39.24
CA PRO A 22 -38.79 40.70 38.15
C PRO A 22 -39.09 39.20 38.35
N VAL A 23 -40.33 38.93 38.72
CA VAL A 23 -40.99 37.63 38.60
C VAL A 23 -40.71 37.07 37.20
N GLY A 24 -40.13 35.87 37.12
CA GLY A 24 -39.91 35.14 35.88
C GLY A 24 -41.24 34.88 35.17
N GLY A 25 -41.57 35.74 34.21
CA GLY A 25 -42.74 35.57 33.36
C GLY A 25 -42.61 34.31 32.50
N PRO A 26 -43.74 33.71 32.07
CA PRO A 26 -43.72 32.51 31.25
C PRO A 26 -42.94 32.79 29.97
N GLU A 27 -41.94 31.95 29.65
CA GLU A 27 -41.23 32.02 28.37
C GLU A 27 -42.25 32.12 27.23
N GLN A 28 -42.25 33.25 26.52
CA GLN A 28 -43.25 33.53 25.49
C GLN A 28 -43.23 32.39 24.44
N PRO A 29 -44.39 31.88 23.99
CA PRO A 29 -44.49 30.76 23.04
C PRO A 29 -43.64 30.95 21.77
N ALA A 30 -43.41 32.20 21.37
CA ALA A 30 -42.56 32.59 20.25
C ALA A 30 -41.06 32.26 20.46
N LEU A 31 -40.54 32.39 21.69
CA LEU A 31 -39.15 32.07 22.04
C LEU A 31 -38.94 30.54 22.06
N ARG A 32 -39.89 29.77 22.59
CA ARG A 32 -39.89 28.29 22.52
C ARG A 32 -39.95 27.77 21.07
N ARG A 33 -40.78 28.37 20.21
CA ARG A 33 -40.83 28.05 18.77
C ARG A 33 -39.51 28.38 18.05
N ARG A 34 -38.90 29.54 18.33
CA ARG A 34 -37.60 29.91 17.75
C ARG A 34 -36.47 28.98 18.20
N ARG A 35 -36.44 28.58 19.48
CA ARG A 35 -35.44 27.65 20.02
C ARG A 35 -35.59 26.24 19.46
N ARG A 36 -36.82 25.71 19.37
CA ARG A 36 -37.10 24.43 18.70
C ARG A 36 -36.72 24.47 17.22
N ARG A 37 -37.06 25.53 16.49
CA ARG A 37 -36.69 25.70 15.07
C ARG A 37 -35.18 25.76 14.87
N ARG A 38 -34.42 26.43 15.74
CA ARG A 38 -32.94 26.41 15.73
C ARG A 38 -32.37 25.01 15.98
N VAL A 39 -32.93 24.24 16.91
CA VAL A 39 -32.50 22.86 17.18
C VAL A 39 -32.75 21.96 15.96
N TRP A 40 -33.90 22.07 15.29
CA TRP A 40 -34.19 21.33 14.06
C TRP A 40 -33.29 21.73 12.88
N VAL A 41 -33.00 23.02 12.72
CA VAL A 41 -32.10 23.52 11.66
C VAL A 41 -30.66 23.08 11.91
N VAL A 42 -30.15 23.20 13.14
CA VAL A 42 -28.80 22.74 13.50
C VAL A 42 -28.69 21.22 13.39
N GLY A 43 -29.69 20.47 13.87
CA GLY A 43 -29.73 19.01 13.70
C GLY A 43 -29.80 18.57 12.23
N GLY A 44 -30.54 19.31 11.40
CA GLY A 44 -30.59 19.08 9.95
C GLY A 44 -29.27 19.38 9.24
N VAL A 45 -28.56 20.44 9.63
CA VAL A 45 -27.23 20.78 9.07
C VAL A 45 -26.17 19.76 9.51
N VAL A 46 -26.17 19.34 10.78
CA VAL A 46 -25.26 18.29 11.29
C VAL A 46 -25.54 16.96 10.61
N GLY A 47 -26.82 16.59 10.44
CA GLY A 47 -27.21 15.38 9.72
C GLY A 47 -26.80 15.41 8.24
N LEU A 48 -26.93 16.56 7.57
CA LEU A 48 -26.51 16.74 6.19
C LEU A 48 -24.99 16.66 6.05
N LEU A 49 -24.22 17.30 6.93
CA LEU A 49 -22.76 17.21 6.94
C LEU A 49 -22.27 15.79 7.18
N ALA A 50 -22.87 15.06 8.14
CA ALA A 50 -22.53 13.67 8.40
C ALA A 50 -22.86 12.77 7.19
N ALA A 51 -24.00 12.99 6.53
CA ALA A 51 -24.37 12.27 5.31
C ALA A 51 -23.42 12.59 4.16
N THR A 52 -23.04 13.85 3.96
CA THR A 52 -22.08 14.27 2.92
C THR A 52 -20.70 13.67 3.16
N VAL A 53 -20.18 13.71 4.39
CA VAL A 53 -18.91 13.06 4.74
C VAL A 53 -19.02 11.57 4.49
N THR A 54 -20.11 10.92 4.92
CA THR A 54 -20.33 9.49 4.67
C THR A 54 -20.32 9.19 3.16
N VAL A 55 -21.07 9.94 2.35
CA VAL A 55 -21.11 9.75 0.90
C VAL A 55 -19.74 9.99 0.27
N LEU A 56 -19.01 11.05 0.67
CA LEU A 56 -17.67 11.31 0.18
C LEU A 56 -16.69 10.20 0.57
N THR A 57 -16.77 9.67 1.79
CA THR A 57 -15.97 8.52 2.23
C THR A 57 -16.33 7.26 1.45
N LEU A 58 -17.62 7.01 1.20
CA LEU A 58 -18.06 5.88 0.37
C LEU A 58 -17.57 6.01 -1.07
N VAL A 59 -17.66 7.20 -1.67
CA VAL A 59 -17.17 7.48 -3.03
C VAL A 59 -15.66 7.39 -3.11
N PHE A 60 -14.94 7.90 -2.09
CA PHE A 60 -13.50 7.78 -2.00
C PHE A 60 -13.06 6.31 -1.91
N GLN A 61 -13.76 5.50 -1.10
CA GLN A 61 -13.38 4.11 -0.83
C GLN A 61 -13.81 3.12 -1.92
N PHE A 62 -15.02 3.28 -2.44
CA PHE A 62 -15.67 2.30 -3.32
C PHE A 62 -15.75 2.76 -4.76
N GLY A 63 -15.38 4.01 -5.00
CA GLY A 63 -15.66 4.65 -6.25
C GLY A 63 -17.13 4.84 -6.53
N LEU A 64 -17.39 5.31 -7.75
CA LEU A 64 -18.73 5.40 -8.29
C LEU A 64 -18.95 4.22 -9.25
N PRO A 65 -20.19 3.71 -9.42
CA PRO A 65 -20.45 2.54 -10.27
C PRO A 65 -19.98 2.68 -11.73
N TRP A 66 -19.79 3.91 -12.22
CA TRP A 66 -19.26 4.21 -13.56
C TRP A 66 -17.71 4.30 -13.60
N TRP A 67 -17.02 4.08 -12.49
CA TRP A 67 -15.56 3.91 -12.44
C TRP A 67 -15.13 2.47 -12.69
N SER A 68 -16.07 1.51 -12.72
CA SER A 68 -15.85 0.14 -13.17
C SER A 68 -16.03 0.07 -14.69
N GLY A 69 -15.04 -0.48 -15.38
CA GLY A 69 -15.03 -0.74 -16.81
C GLY A 69 -15.49 -2.16 -17.17
N PRO A 70 -15.57 -2.48 -18.47
CA PRO A 70 -15.70 -3.86 -18.93
C PRO A 70 -14.60 -4.74 -18.33
N GLY A 71 -14.95 -5.96 -17.89
CA GLY A 71 -14.00 -6.90 -17.27
C GLY A 71 -13.81 -6.70 -15.76
N ASP A 72 -14.37 -5.64 -15.16
CA ASP A 72 -14.22 -5.39 -13.72
C ASP A 72 -15.24 -6.14 -12.87
N HIS A 73 -14.75 -6.77 -11.80
CA HIS A 73 -15.54 -7.53 -10.85
C HIS A 73 -15.12 -7.25 -9.40
N ASP A 74 -16.06 -6.75 -8.59
CA ASP A 74 -15.82 -6.48 -7.17
C ASP A 74 -16.09 -7.71 -6.30
N HIS A 75 -15.19 -7.97 -5.34
CA HIS A 75 -15.26 -9.11 -4.44
C HIS A 75 -14.91 -8.77 -2.99
N VAL A 76 -15.19 -9.74 -2.12
CA VAL A 76 -14.74 -9.72 -0.72
C VAL A 76 -14.23 -11.10 -0.36
N HIS A 77 -12.94 -11.17 0.00
CA HIS A 77 -12.36 -12.33 0.67
C HIS A 77 -12.74 -12.29 2.15
N VAL A 78 -13.06 -13.43 2.73
CA VAL A 78 -13.38 -13.59 4.15
C VAL A 78 -12.44 -14.61 4.76
N ALA A 79 -11.54 -14.16 5.63
CA ALA A 79 -10.62 -15.03 6.35
C ALA A 79 -11.33 -15.88 7.40
N ALA A 80 -10.64 -16.89 7.92
CA ALA A 80 -11.19 -17.83 8.90
C ALA A 80 -11.63 -17.15 10.22
N ASP A 81 -11.01 -16.03 10.59
CA ASP A 81 -11.36 -15.20 11.75
C ASP A 81 -12.55 -14.25 11.48
N GLY A 82 -13.11 -14.27 10.27
CA GLY A 82 -14.19 -13.40 9.82
C GLY A 82 -13.71 -12.04 9.29
N THR A 83 -12.41 -11.77 9.28
CA THR A 83 -11.85 -10.54 8.72
C THR A 83 -12.12 -10.49 7.21
N ARG A 84 -12.52 -9.31 6.71
CA ARG A 84 -12.96 -9.11 5.32
C ARG A 84 -11.99 -8.23 4.55
N GLN A 85 -11.51 -8.70 3.40
CA GLN A 85 -10.66 -7.94 2.50
C GLN A 85 -11.39 -7.69 1.18
N ARG A 86 -11.55 -6.41 0.80
CA ARG A 86 -12.17 -6.02 -0.47
C ARG A 86 -11.12 -5.93 -1.57
N TYR A 87 -11.51 -6.33 -2.77
CA TYR A 87 -10.67 -6.23 -3.95
C TYR A 87 -11.53 -6.14 -5.21
N GLN A 88 -10.98 -5.53 -6.26
CA GLN A 88 -11.54 -5.59 -7.61
C GLN A 88 -10.62 -6.44 -8.49
N VAL A 89 -11.22 -7.22 -9.38
CA VAL A 89 -10.50 -7.99 -10.40
C VAL A 89 -10.82 -7.40 -11.76
N HIS A 90 -9.80 -7.25 -12.59
CA HIS A 90 -9.96 -6.96 -14.01
C HIS A 90 -9.64 -8.23 -14.82
N LEU A 91 -10.62 -8.70 -15.58
CA LEU A 91 -10.45 -9.82 -16.51
C LEU A 91 -10.18 -9.29 -17.93
N PRO A 92 -9.07 -9.71 -18.56
CA PRO A 92 -8.78 -9.32 -19.93
C PRO A 92 -9.72 -10.08 -20.91
N PRO A 93 -9.95 -9.58 -22.14
CA PRO A 93 -10.78 -10.23 -23.17
C PRO A 93 -10.38 -11.68 -23.50
N GLN A 94 -9.12 -12.04 -23.23
CA GLN A 94 -8.54 -13.36 -23.43
C GLN A 94 -9.01 -14.38 -22.38
N HIS A 95 -9.66 -13.95 -21.29
CA HIS A 95 -10.26 -14.85 -20.31
C HIS A 95 -11.52 -15.50 -20.89
N ASP A 96 -11.33 -16.61 -21.60
CA ASP A 96 -12.39 -17.36 -22.29
C ASP A 96 -12.78 -18.67 -21.56
N GLY A 97 -12.17 -18.93 -20.40
CA GLY A 97 -12.37 -20.15 -19.61
C GLY A 97 -11.64 -21.39 -20.14
N GLY A 98 -10.86 -21.27 -21.22
CA GLY A 98 -10.09 -22.37 -21.81
C GLY A 98 -8.61 -22.38 -21.44
N THR A 99 -8.04 -21.22 -21.08
CA THR A 99 -6.62 -21.06 -20.73
C THR A 99 -6.48 -20.45 -19.33
N ALA A 100 -5.66 -21.06 -18.48
CA ALA A 100 -5.29 -20.48 -17.20
C ALA A 100 -4.37 -19.27 -17.43
N LEU A 101 -4.82 -18.09 -17.00
CA LEU A 101 -4.07 -16.85 -17.17
C LEU A 101 -3.25 -16.53 -15.92
N PRO A 102 -2.12 -15.81 -16.05
CA PRO A 102 -1.37 -15.26 -14.93
C PRO A 102 -2.20 -14.25 -14.14
N VAL A 103 -1.76 -13.97 -12.91
CA VAL A 103 -2.36 -12.97 -12.04
C VAL A 103 -1.31 -11.93 -11.66
N MET A 104 -1.63 -10.65 -11.82
CA MET A 104 -0.87 -9.54 -11.23
C MET A 104 -1.69 -8.89 -10.11
N MET A 105 -1.28 -9.08 -8.86
CA MET A 105 -1.85 -8.35 -7.73
C MET A 105 -1.14 -7.01 -7.57
N ALA A 106 -1.88 -5.89 -7.73
CA ALA A 106 -1.35 -4.54 -7.63
C ALA A 106 -1.81 -3.84 -6.34
N ILE A 107 -0.88 -3.63 -5.41
CA ILE A 107 -1.12 -3.11 -4.06
C ILE A 107 -0.81 -1.61 -3.99
N HIS A 108 -1.83 -0.82 -3.64
CA HIS A 108 -1.73 0.64 -3.58
C HIS A 108 -0.85 1.17 -2.44
N GLY A 109 -0.35 2.40 -2.58
CA GLY A 109 0.34 3.13 -1.50
C GLY A 109 -0.60 3.86 -0.53
N CYS A 110 -0.02 4.58 0.42
CA CYS A 110 -0.77 5.45 1.33
C CYS A 110 -1.58 6.52 0.58
N GLY A 111 -2.77 6.85 1.07
CA GLY A 111 -3.65 7.86 0.48
C GLY A 111 -4.33 7.44 -0.82
N MET A 112 -4.11 6.20 -1.26
CA MET A 112 -4.69 5.61 -2.47
C MET A 112 -5.70 4.53 -2.11
N THR A 113 -6.43 4.05 -3.11
CA THR A 113 -7.25 2.83 -3.06
C THR A 113 -6.78 1.83 -4.12
N GLY A 114 -7.30 0.61 -4.11
CA GLY A 114 -7.02 -0.34 -5.20
C GLY A 114 -7.61 0.13 -6.52
N TYR A 115 -8.82 0.66 -6.49
CA TYR A 115 -9.59 1.10 -7.66
C TYR A 115 -10.42 2.36 -7.36
N GLY A 116 -10.83 3.08 -8.40
CA GLY A 116 -11.56 4.34 -8.29
C GLY A 116 -10.66 5.58 -8.33
N TRP A 117 -10.99 6.62 -7.57
CA TRP A 117 -10.22 7.87 -7.56
C TRP A 117 -8.90 7.70 -6.82
N ASN A 118 -7.81 8.24 -7.39
CA ASN A 118 -6.46 8.14 -6.85
C ASN A 118 -6.09 6.69 -6.47
N SER A 119 -6.15 5.79 -7.45
CA SER A 119 -6.11 4.36 -7.22
C SER A 119 -4.95 3.68 -7.93
N MET A 120 -4.55 2.50 -7.43
CA MET A 120 -3.52 1.68 -8.06
C MET A 120 -3.90 1.30 -9.50
N LYS A 121 -5.17 0.98 -9.75
CA LYS A 121 -5.70 0.74 -11.11
C LYS A 121 -5.40 1.90 -12.07
N GLY A 122 -5.72 3.13 -11.67
CA GLY A 122 -5.45 4.31 -12.50
C GLY A 122 -3.96 4.71 -12.58
N SER A 123 -3.19 4.45 -11.51
CA SER A 123 -1.78 4.79 -11.48
C SER A 123 -0.91 3.84 -12.29
N THR A 124 -1.28 2.56 -12.32
CA THR A 124 -0.52 1.52 -13.02
C THR A 124 -0.96 1.30 -14.45
N GLN A 125 -2.21 1.60 -14.82
CA GLN A 125 -2.71 1.27 -16.16
C GLN A 125 -2.56 -0.23 -16.51
N PHE A 126 -2.46 -1.12 -15.50
CA PHE A 126 -2.29 -2.55 -15.71
C PHE A 126 -3.45 -3.14 -16.51
N ASP A 127 -4.68 -2.64 -16.39
CA ASP A 127 -5.83 -3.10 -17.19
C ASP A 127 -5.55 -2.99 -18.69
N ALA A 128 -5.05 -1.83 -19.14
CA ALA A 128 -4.76 -1.62 -20.54
C ALA A 128 -3.65 -2.56 -21.04
N LEU A 129 -2.69 -2.90 -20.18
CA LEU A 129 -1.64 -3.85 -20.50
C LEU A 129 -2.16 -5.30 -20.48
N ALA A 130 -2.98 -5.66 -19.49
CA ALA A 130 -3.65 -6.94 -19.33
C ALA A 130 -4.52 -7.27 -20.55
N ASP A 131 -5.28 -6.31 -21.06
CA ASP A 131 -6.09 -6.45 -22.26
C ASP A 131 -5.26 -6.79 -23.52
N ARG A 132 -3.99 -6.37 -23.56
CA ARG A 132 -3.09 -6.65 -24.67
C ARG A 132 -2.30 -7.94 -24.47
N ALA A 133 -1.83 -8.19 -23.25
CA ALA A 133 -0.85 -9.22 -22.93
C ALA A 133 -1.46 -10.50 -22.32
N GLY A 134 -2.71 -10.46 -21.86
CA GLY A 134 -3.45 -11.62 -21.40
C GLY A 134 -3.10 -12.07 -19.97
N PHE A 135 -3.37 -11.23 -18.97
CA PHE A 135 -3.29 -11.59 -17.56
C PHE A 135 -4.41 -10.95 -16.74
N ILE A 136 -4.74 -11.55 -15.61
CA ILE A 136 -5.76 -11.05 -14.67
C ILE A 136 -5.10 -10.03 -13.74
N VAL A 137 -5.77 -8.90 -13.47
CA VAL A 137 -5.27 -7.92 -12.50
C VAL A 137 -6.14 -7.90 -11.25
N VAL A 138 -5.51 -7.83 -10.08
CA VAL A 138 -6.21 -7.81 -8.78
C VAL A 138 -5.80 -6.57 -8.01
N TYR A 139 -6.78 -5.75 -7.64
CA TYR A 139 -6.58 -4.50 -6.90
C TYR A 139 -7.23 -4.60 -5.52
N PRO A 140 -6.53 -5.12 -4.49
CA PRO A 140 -7.01 -5.05 -3.12
C PRO A 140 -7.07 -3.59 -2.64
N THR A 141 -8.08 -3.26 -1.85
CA THR A 141 -8.20 -1.94 -1.21
C THR A 141 -8.13 -2.12 0.30
N GLN A 142 -7.22 -1.40 0.96
CA GLN A 142 -7.07 -1.43 2.41
C GLN A 142 -8.40 -1.18 3.13
N ARG A 143 -8.58 -1.86 4.26
CA ARG A 143 -9.77 -1.75 5.10
C ARG A 143 -9.81 -0.38 5.76
N MET A 144 -11.00 0.22 5.77
CA MET A 144 -11.23 1.52 6.39
C MET A 144 -10.80 1.49 7.87
N PHE A 145 -10.01 2.48 8.27
CA PHE A 145 -9.46 2.63 9.63
C PHE A 145 -8.54 1.49 10.10
N ALA A 146 -8.07 0.61 9.21
CA ALA A 146 -7.02 -0.34 9.57
C ALA A 146 -5.70 0.37 9.87
N ASP A 147 -5.39 1.43 9.12
CA ASP A 147 -4.30 2.35 9.41
C ASP A 147 -4.62 3.80 9.00
N ARG A 148 -3.74 4.72 9.40
CA ARG A 148 -3.72 6.13 9.03
C ARG A 148 -3.59 6.26 7.52
N ILE A 149 -4.38 7.16 6.96
CA ILE A 149 -4.32 7.55 5.53
C ILE A 149 -4.41 6.33 4.60
N ASN A 150 -5.14 5.27 4.98
CA ASN A 150 -5.31 4.07 4.16
C ASN A 150 -3.99 3.37 3.77
N CYS A 151 -2.94 3.47 4.59
CA CYS A 151 -1.70 2.74 4.38
C CYS A 151 -1.86 1.24 4.62
N TRP A 152 -1.03 0.44 3.97
CA TRP A 152 -0.72 -0.92 4.42
C TRP A 152 0.30 -0.83 5.55
N ASN A 153 0.10 -1.62 6.61
CA ASN A 153 0.90 -1.51 7.81
C ASN A 153 2.05 -2.52 7.77
N SER A 154 2.99 -2.28 6.86
CA SER A 154 4.21 -3.10 6.73
C SER A 154 5.08 -3.06 7.99
N ASP A 155 4.95 -2.02 8.81
CA ASP A 155 5.78 -1.80 9.98
C ASP A 155 5.31 -2.57 11.22
N ASP A 156 4.05 -2.99 11.25
CA ASP A 156 3.51 -3.81 12.33
C ASP A 156 4.03 -5.25 12.21
N PRO A 157 4.74 -5.78 13.22
CA PRO A 157 5.25 -7.15 13.20
C PRO A 157 4.17 -8.21 12.96
N ARG A 158 2.90 -7.92 13.30
CA ARG A 158 1.77 -8.83 13.05
C ARG A 158 1.47 -9.05 11.57
N ASN A 159 1.87 -8.11 10.71
CA ASN A 159 1.73 -8.20 9.27
C ASN A 159 2.96 -8.83 8.59
N GLN A 160 4.03 -9.08 9.33
CA GLN A 160 5.28 -9.65 8.83
C GLN A 160 5.37 -11.17 9.07
N VAL A 161 4.28 -11.83 9.48
CA VAL A 161 4.28 -13.26 9.83
C VAL A 161 3.25 -14.01 9.00
N ARG A 162 3.62 -15.20 8.48
CA ARG A 162 2.68 -16.08 7.78
C ARG A 162 1.46 -16.40 8.67
N GLY A 163 0.28 -16.35 8.08
CA GLY A 163 -0.99 -16.72 8.72
C GLY A 163 -1.59 -15.62 9.58
N SER A 164 -0.97 -14.44 9.61
CA SER A 164 -1.44 -13.28 10.37
C SER A 164 -1.58 -12.04 9.48
N GLY A 165 -2.43 -11.11 9.95
CA GLY A 165 -2.46 -9.75 9.45
C GLY A 165 -2.85 -9.60 7.97
N GLU A 166 -2.35 -8.51 7.39
CA GLU A 166 -2.60 -8.10 6.01
C GLU A 166 -2.00 -9.10 5.00
N ALA A 167 -0.82 -9.64 5.29
CA ALA A 167 -0.18 -10.63 4.45
C ALA A 167 -1.06 -11.88 4.25
N ALA A 168 -1.66 -12.40 5.34
CA ALA A 168 -2.56 -13.54 5.26
C ALA A 168 -3.85 -13.25 4.48
N LEU A 169 -4.40 -12.04 4.64
CA LEU A 169 -5.58 -11.61 3.88
C LEU A 169 -5.30 -11.54 2.39
N LEU A 170 -4.15 -10.97 2.00
CA LEU A 170 -3.77 -10.81 0.60
C LEU A 170 -3.41 -12.15 -0.06
N ALA A 171 -2.71 -13.04 0.65
CA ALA A 171 -2.51 -14.41 0.17
C ALA A 171 -3.84 -15.17 0.01
N GLY A 172 -4.82 -14.91 0.89
CA GLY A 172 -6.19 -15.40 0.74
C GLY A 172 -6.89 -14.88 -0.51
N VAL A 173 -6.78 -13.57 -0.79
CA VAL A 173 -7.29 -12.94 -2.02
C VAL A 173 -6.68 -13.57 -3.28
N ALA A 174 -5.35 -13.81 -3.29
CA ALA A 174 -4.68 -14.46 -4.42
C ALA A 174 -5.29 -15.86 -4.70
N ARG A 175 -5.46 -16.67 -3.66
CA ARG A 175 -6.07 -18.00 -3.76
C ARG A 175 -7.53 -17.95 -4.23
N ASP A 176 -8.32 -17.01 -3.71
CA ASP A 176 -9.70 -16.80 -4.15
C ASP A 176 -9.77 -16.50 -5.65
N VAL A 177 -8.84 -15.70 -6.18
CA VAL A 177 -8.79 -15.32 -7.60
C VAL A 177 -8.43 -16.52 -8.46
N VAL A 178 -7.41 -17.29 -8.06
CA VAL A 178 -7.02 -18.54 -8.72
C VAL A 178 -8.21 -19.49 -8.80
N GLU A 179 -8.87 -19.77 -7.68
CA GLU A 179 -10.01 -20.69 -7.64
C GLU A 179 -11.20 -20.18 -8.45
N ARG A 180 -11.57 -18.91 -8.29
CA ARG A 180 -12.76 -18.32 -8.91
C ARG A 180 -12.66 -18.20 -10.41
N TYR A 181 -11.47 -17.86 -10.91
CA TYR A 181 -11.25 -17.54 -12.31
C TYR A 181 -10.48 -18.60 -13.08
N GLY A 182 -10.09 -19.71 -12.44
CA GLY A 182 -9.26 -20.73 -13.07
C GLY A 182 -7.92 -20.16 -13.53
N ALA A 183 -7.36 -19.22 -12.77
CA ALA A 183 -6.07 -18.63 -13.06
C ALA A 183 -4.95 -19.65 -12.77
N ASP A 184 -3.77 -19.41 -13.33
CA ASP A 184 -2.63 -20.31 -13.11
C ASP A 184 -2.04 -20.09 -11.70
N PRO A 185 -2.07 -21.10 -10.80
CA PRO A 185 -1.54 -20.96 -9.45
C PRO A 185 -0.02 -20.77 -9.40
N GLU A 186 0.72 -21.15 -10.46
CA GLU A 186 2.17 -21.02 -10.52
C GLU A 186 2.60 -19.64 -11.03
N ARG A 187 1.67 -18.86 -11.61
CA ARG A 187 1.93 -17.56 -12.25
C ARG A 187 1.15 -16.43 -11.58
N VAL A 188 1.25 -16.38 -10.25
CA VAL A 188 0.67 -15.31 -9.43
C VAL A 188 1.78 -14.36 -8.99
N HIS A 189 1.71 -13.11 -9.44
CA HIS A 189 2.72 -12.08 -9.19
C HIS A 189 2.15 -10.99 -8.30
N VAL A 190 3.01 -10.29 -7.56
CA VAL A 190 2.60 -9.14 -6.75
C VAL A 190 3.46 -7.92 -7.06
N SER A 191 2.81 -6.79 -7.29
CA SER A 191 3.44 -5.48 -7.44
C SER A 191 2.86 -4.51 -6.43
N GLY A 192 3.69 -3.67 -5.83
CA GLY A 192 3.22 -2.65 -4.89
C GLY A 192 3.91 -1.31 -5.06
N ALA A 193 3.26 -0.26 -4.57
CA ALA A 193 3.80 1.09 -4.49
C ALA A 193 3.92 1.55 -3.02
N SER A 194 5.04 2.17 -2.62
CA SER A 194 5.19 2.75 -1.27
C SER A 194 4.91 1.73 -0.15
N SER A 195 3.96 1.98 0.76
CA SER A 195 3.54 0.98 1.77
C SER A 195 3.03 -0.34 1.16
N GLY A 196 2.41 -0.29 -0.01
CA GLY A 196 2.04 -1.48 -0.78
C GLY A 196 3.25 -2.23 -1.33
N ALA A 197 4.34 -1.53 -1.65
CA ALA A 197 5.61 -2.13 -2.09
C ALA A 197 6.29 -2.89 -0.93
N GLY A 198 6.35 -2.28 0.26
CA GLY A 198 6.79 -3.00 1.48
C GLY A 198 5.93 -4.23 1.77
N THR A 199 4.61 -4.12 1.59
CA THR A 199 3.69 -5.26 1.71
C THR A 199 3.97 -6.36 0.68
N ALA A 200 4.29 -6.01 -0.57
CA ALA A 200 4.67 -6.96 -1.60
C ALA A 200 5.95 -7.73 -1.24
N VAL A 201 6.97 -7.03 -0.71
CA VAL A 201 8.21 -7.65 -0.19
C VAL A 201 7.91 -8.61 0.96
N ILE A 202 7.04 -8.21 1.90
CA ILE A 202 6.58 -9.09 2.99
C ILE A 202 5.86 -10.33 2.46
N LEU A 203 5.02 -10.20 1.43
CA LEU A 203 4.36 -11.33 0.79
C LEU A 203 5.35 -12.29 0.14
N GLY A 204 6.42 -11.78 -0.48
CA GLY A 204 7.52 -12.61 -0.98
C GLY A 204 8.20 -13.45 0.11
N ALA A 205 8.39 -12.88 1.31
CA ALA A 205 9.00 -13.59 2.43
C ALA A 205 8.03 -14.55 3.15
N THR A 206 6.77 -14.15 3.32
CA THR A 206 5.79 -14.91 4.13
C THR A 206 4.99 -15.92 3.31
N TYR A 207 4.81 -15.67 2.01
CA TYR A 207 4.07 -16.50 1.07
C TYR A 207 4.85 -16.80 -0.23
N PRO A 208 6.09 -17.31 -0.13
CA PRO A 208 6.88 -17.66 -1.31
C PRO A 208 6.24 -18.80 -2.13
N ASP A 209 5.40 -19.64 -1.54
CA ASP A 209 4.59 -20.67 -2.23
C ASP A 209 3.42 -20.10 -3.04
N VAL A 210 3.04 -18.82 -2.84
CA VAL A 210 1.89 -18.19 -3.52
C VAL A 210 2.34 -17.21 -4.60
N PHE A 211 3.41 -16.44 -4.36
CA PHE A 211 3.79 -15.36 -5.27
C PHE A 211 5.06 -15.69 -6.05
N ALA A 212 4.91 -15.96 -7.35
CA ALA A 212 5.97 -16.27 -8.30
C ALA A 212 7.06 -15.20 -8.34
N THR A 213 6.66 -13.92 -8.40
CA THR A 213 7.56 -12.75 -8.36
C THR A 213 7.01 -11.61 -7.49
N VAL A 214 7.91 -10.72 -7.09
CA VAL A 214 7.60 -9.49 -6.35
C VAL A 214 8.12 -8.27 -7.11
N THR A 215 7.34 -7.21 -7.17
CA THR A 215 7.76 -5.88 -7.63
C THR A 215 7.54 -4.83 -6.54
N SER A 216 8.60 -4.12 -6.19
CA SER A 216 8.61 -3.04 -5.20
C SER A 216 8.90 -1.71 -5.88
N VAL A 217 7.91 -0.82 -5.97
CA VAL A 217 8.10 0.56 -6.48
C VAL A 217 8.11 1.54 -5.30
N ALA A 218 9.25 2.18 -5.07
CA ALA A 218 9.49 3.07 -3.93
C ALA A 218 9.11 2.43 -2.57
N GLY A 219 9.46 1.14 -2.39
CA GLY A 219 9.25 0.38 -1.16
C GLY A 219 10.53 0.15 -0.38
N GLY A 220 10.48 -0.76 0.60
CA GLY A 220 11.66 -1.14 1.37
C GLY A 220 11.66 -2.58 1.85
N GLU A 221 12.74 -2.94 2.52
CA GLU A 221 13.01 -4.29 3.00
C GLU A 221 11.99 -4.82 4.01
N TYR A 222 11.85 -6.14 4.05
CA TYR A 222 11.17 -6.79 5.16
C TYR A 222 11.81 -6.34 6.48
N GLY A 223 11.02 -6.00 7.49
CA GLY A 223 11.57 -5.55 8.77
C GLY A 223 12.18 -4.13 8.76
N LEU A 224 11.89 -3.31 7.74
CA LEU A 224 12.36 -1.91 7.65
C LEU A 224 12.06 -1.09 8.92
N ASN A 225 10.99 -1.41 9.64
CA ASN A 225 10.63 -0.78 10.92
C ASN A 225 11.69 -0.92 12.04
N GLN A 226 12.71 -1.79 11.85
CA GLN A 226 13.86 -1.95 12.75
C GLN A 226 15.08 -1.12 12.33
N VAL A 227 15.01 -0.43 11.19
CA VAL A 227 16.08 0.39 10.64
C VAL A 227 15.90 1.82 11.13
N ASP A 228 16.91 2.35 11.83
CA ASP A 228 16.95 3.76 12.20
C ASP A 228 17.34 4.58 10.96
N PRO A 229 16.51 5.55 10.49
CA PRO A 229 16.87 6.39 9.36
C PRO A 229 18.13 7.24 9.59
N ASP A 230 18.44 7.59 10.85
CA ASP A 230 19.62 8.39 11.21
C ASP A 230 20.89 7.52 11.38
N ASP A 231 20.72 6.21 11.57
CA ASP A 231 21.82 5.22 11.68
C ASP A 231 21.42 3.87 11.04
N PRO A 232 21.25 3.83 9.70
CA PRO A 232 20.72 2.64 9.02
C PRO A 232 21.66 1.43 9.13
N ASP A 233 22.94 1.64 9.40
CA ASP A 233 23.93 0.57 9.55
C ASP A 233 23.84 -0.13 10.91
N ALA A 234 23.15 0.45 11.91
CA ALA A 234 22.89 -0.21 13.19
C ALA A 234 22.07 -1.50 13.03
N THR A 235 21.23 -1.57 12.00
CA THR A 235 20.52 -2.77 11.55
C THR A 235 20.89 -3.05 10.10
N PRO A 236 21.98 -3.81 9.82
CA PRO A 236 22.40 -4.13 8.46
C PRO A 236 21.32 -4.92 7.69
N PRO A 237 21.23 -4.80 6.35
CA PRO A 237 20.27 -5.56 5.54
C PRO A 237 20.32 -7.08 5.75
N SER A 238 21.48 -7.63 6.14
CA SER A 238 21.61 -9.07 6.42
C SER A 238 20.84 -9.53 7.67
N VAL A 239 20.57 -8.63 8.63
CA VAL A 239 19.79 -8.94 9.84
C VAL A 239 18.32 -9.13 9.46
N THR A 240 17.75 -8.15 8.75
CA THR A 240 16.39 -8.20 8.22
C THR A 240 16.23 -9.27 7.13
N GLY A 241 17.29 -9.57 6.38
CA GLY A 241 17.35 -10.64 5.38
C GLY A 241 17.20 -12.03 6.01
N ARG A 242 17.94 -12.31 7.09
CA ARG A 242 17.78 -13.54 7.89
C ARG A 242 16.37 -13.68 8.45
N GLN A 243 15.75 -12.59 8.90
CA GLN A 243 14.38 -12.64 9.41
C GLN A 243 13.37 -12.96 8.31
N ALA A 244 13.53 -12.37 7.11
CA ALA A 244 12.69 -12.65 5.95
C ALA A 244 12.82 -14.12 5.53
N TRP A 245 14.04 -14.63 5.37
CA TRP A 245 14.31 -16.04 5.09
C TRP A 245 13.70 -16.96 6.16
N ALA A 246 13.85 -16.63 7.44
CA ALA A 246 13.25 -17.41 8.53
C ALA A 246 11.71 -17.46 8.46
N GLN A 247 11.04 -16.41 7.94
CA GLN A 247 9.60 -16.43 7.71
C GLN A 247 9.17 -17.30 6.53
N MET A 248 10.05 -17.55 5.56
CA MET A 248 9.74 -18.46 4.46
C MET A 248 9.57 -19.90 4.95
N GLY A 249 10.34 -20.29 5.98
CA GLY A 249 10.25 -21.60 6.62
C GLY A 249 10.44 -22.76 5.64
N GLU A 250 9.58 -23.77 5.72
CA GLU A 250 9.63 -24.95 4.82
C GLU A 250 9.34 -24.62 3.35
N GLN A 251 8.84 -23.41 3.06
CA GLN A 251 8.52 -22.95 1.70
C GLN A 251 9.62 -22.05 1.12
N ALA A 252 10.80 -22.01 1.75
CA ALA A 252 11.93 -21.21 1.30
C ALA A 252 12.30 -21.50 -0.16
N ARG A 253 12.29 -20.44 -0.98
CA ARG A 253 12.78 -20.44 -2.36
C ARG A 253 13.20 -19.02 -2.75
N ALA A 254 14.00 -18.92 -3.81
CA ALA A 254 14.44 -17.65 -4.36
C ALA A 254 13.31 -17.03 -5.17
N VAL A 255 12.45 -16.25 -4.51
CA VAL A 255 11.40 -15.47 -5.18
C VAL A 255 12.07 -14.29 -5.90
N PRO A 256 11.97 -14.16 -7.24
CA PRO A 256 12.57 -13.05 -7.96
C PRO A 256 11.95 -11.71 -7.56
N LEU A 257 12.79 -10.69 -7.38
CA LEU A 257 12.40 -9.36 -6.93
C LEU A 257 12.83 -8.26 -7.93
N LEU A 258 11.85 -7.51 -8.43
CA LEU A 258 12.05 -6.25 -9.13
C LEU A 258 11.91 -5.09 -8.16
N ILE A 259 12.83 -4.13 -8.23
CA ILE A 259 12.86 -2.92 -7.40
C ILE A 259 12.93 -1.73 -8.35
N VAL A 260 12.01 -0.77 -8.20
CA VAL A 260 12.03 0.50 -8.92
C VAL A 260 12.15 1.62 -7.91
N GLN A 261 13.21 2.44 -8.01
CA GLN A 261 13.51 3.50 -7.06
C GLN A 261 13.80 4.81 -7.79
N GLY A 262 13.27 5.90 -7.25
CA GLY A 262 13.54 7.26 -7.71
C GLY A 262 14.66 7.93 -6.92
N GLY A 263 15.50 8.72 -7.60
CA GLY A 263 16.55 9.54 -6.97
C GLY A 263 16.03 10.81 -6.31
N SER A 264 14.90 11.32 -6.78
CA SER A 264 14.20 12.50 -6.29
C SER A 264 13.04 12.15 -5.34
N ASP A 265 13.08 10.95 -4.76
CA ASP A 265 12.09 10.45 -3.81
C ASP A 265 12.35 10.99 -2.39
N ASP A 266 11.58 12.01 -2.00
CA ASP A 266 11.65 12.64 -0.67
C ASP A 266 10.86 11.88 0.42
N VAL A 267 10.22 10.76 0.09
CA VAL A 267 9.39 9.97 1.02
C VAL A 267 10.08 8.67 1.41
N VAL A 268 10.56 7.93 0.42
CA VAL A 268 11.35 6.71 0.59
C VAL A 268 12.71 6.97 -0.05
N PRO A 269 13.72 7.38 0.72
CA PRO A 269 15.01 7.79 0.17
C PRO A 269 15.69 6.65 -0.59
N THR A 270 16.48 7.00 -1.61
CA THR A 270 17.20 6.06 -2.49
C THR A 270 17.96 4.96 -1.76
N VAL A 271 18.52 5.25 -0.59
CA VAL A 271 19.23 4.26 0.24
C VAL A 271 18.36 3.07 0.60
N VAL A 272 17.04 3.24 0.75
CA VAL A 272 16.11 2.15 1.08
C VAL A 272 16.03 1.14 -0.07
N GLY A 273 15.98 1.61 -1.33
CA GLY A 273 16.01 0.73 -2.50
C GLY A 273 17.34 -0.01 -2.65
N GLN A 274 18.46 0.66 -2.38
CA GLN A 274 19.80 0.03 -2.37
C GLN A 274 19.92 -1.03 -1.28
N ARG A 275 19.41 -0.74 -0.08
CA ARG A 275 19.34 -1.71 1.01
C ARG A 275 18.47 -2.91 0.68
N LEU A 276 17.33 -2.70 0.01
CA LEU A 276 16.44 -3.78 -0.42
C LEU A 276 17.15 -4.75 -1.39
N VAL A 277 18.06 -4.27 -2.25
CA VAL A 277 18.91 -5.15 -3.07
C VAL A 277 19.75 -6.05 -2.16
N GLU A 278 20.53 -5.48 -1.24
CA GLU A 278 21.43 -6.26 -0.35
C GLU A 278 20.66 -7.18 0.62
N HIS A 279 19.49 -6.73 1.08
CA HIS A 279 18.54 -7.52 1.85
C HIS A 279 18.11 -8.76 1.07
N TRP A 280 17.69 -8.60 -0.18
CA TRP A 280 17.21 -9.73 -0.98
C TRP A 280 18.35 -10.64 -1.47
N ARG A 281 19.56 -10.11 -1.68
CA ARG A 281 20.77 -10.92 -1.88
C ARG A 281 21.02 -11.84 -0.70
N THR A 282 20.88 -11.32 0.53
CA THR A 282 20.98 -12.13 1.76
C THR A 282 19.92 -13.22 1.78
N VAL A 283 18.68 -12.93 1.39
CA VAL A 283 17.61 -13.93 1.32
C VAL A 283 17.96 -15.03 0.32
N VAL A 284 18.42 -14.67 -0.88
CA VAL A 284 18.80 -15.63 -1.93
C VAL A 284 19.96 -16.53 -1.49
N ASP A 285 20.98 -15.97 -0.84
CA ASP A 285 22.14 -16.69 -0.28
C ASP A 285 21.67 -17.79 0.70
N LEU A 286 20.86 -17.39 1.69
CA LEU A 286 20.33 -18.31 2.71
C LEU A 286 19.39 -19.39 2.17
N VAL A 287 18.65 -19.11 1.09
CA VAL A 287 17.74 -20.09 0.49
C VAL A 287 18.50 -21.31 -0.04
N VAL A 288 19.73 -21.13 -0.52
CA VAL A 288 20.48 -22.21 -1.18
C VAL A 288 20.98 -23.24 -0.18
N ASP A 289 21.60 -22.81 0.92
CA ASP A 289 22.23 -23.74 1.86
C ASP A 289 22.24 -23.28 3.33
N ASP A 290 21.43 -22.29 3.71
CA ASP A 290 21.39 -21.71 5.06
C ASP A 290 22.75 -21.12 5.50
N ALA A 291 23.56 -20.66 4.55
CA ALA A 291 24.81 -19.95 4.81
C ALA A 291 24.77 -18.53 4.24
N LEU A 292 25.68 -17.69 4.77
CA LEU A 292 25.99 -16.38 4.21
C LEU A 292 27.41 -16.38 3.71
N ASP A 293 27.65 -17.11 2.63
CA ASP A 293 28.96 -17.25 2.00
C ASP A 293 29.00 -16.70 0.57
N GLY A 294 27.89 -16.08 0.12
CA GLY A 294 27.76 -15.49 -1.20
C GLY A 294 27.41 -16.50 -2.29
N SER A 295 26.71 -17.58 -1.93
CA SER A 295 26.28 -18.65 -2.83
C SER A 295 24.76 -18.63 -3.02
N PRO A 296 24.23 -18.41 -4.24
CA PRO A 296 24.97 -18.31 -5.49
C PRO A 296 25.58 -16.92 -5.65
N GLU A 297 26.71 -16.85 -6.36
CA GLU A 297 27.27 -15.56 -6.74
C GLU A 297 26.29 -14.86 -7.69
N LEU A 298 25.73 -13.74 -7.23
CA LEU A 298 24.87 -12.90 -8.05
C LEU A 298 25.70 -11.83 -8.77
N VAL A 299 25.83 -12.00 -10.08
CA VAL A 299 26.62 -11.13 -10.95
C VAL A 299 25.73 -9.97 -11.45
N PRO A 300 26.06 -8.71 -11.15
CA PRO A 300 25.33 -7.55 -11.66
C PRO A 300 25.71 -7.24 -13.12
N ASP A 301 24.70 -6.90 -13.92
CA ASP A 301 24.85 -6.31 -15.26
C ASP A 301 23.93 -5.09 -15.38
N THR A 302 24.49 -3.95 -15.77
CA THR A 302 23.77 -2.66 -15.80
C THR A 302 23.65 -2.14 -17.23
N ILE A 303 22.43 -1.83 -17.62
CA ILE A 303 22.10 -1.13 -18.86
C ILE A 303 21.58 0.26 -18.50
N VAL A 304 22.12 1.30 -19.14
CA VAL A 304 21.59 2.67 -19.04
C VAL A 304 20.71 2.95 -20.24
N HIS A 305 19.46 3.31 -19.97
CA HIS A 305 18.48 3.72 -20.97
C HIS A 305 18.47 5.23 -21.05
N PRO A 306 18.98 5.84 -22.14
CA PRO A 306 19.12 7.28 -22.23
C PRO A 306 17.74 7.98 -22.27
N ALA A 307 17.70 9.21 -21.76
CA ALA A 307 16.52 10.06 -21.86
C ALA A 307 16.04 10.18 -23.32
N THR A 308 14.74 10.03 -23.54
CA THR A 308 14.16 10.04 -24.88
C THR A 308 12.92 10.94 -24.93
N GLY A 309 13.03 12.09 -25.61
CA GLY A 309 11.97 13.09 -25.60
C GLY A 309 11.74 13.62 -24.18
N ASP A 310 10.51 13.50 -23.68
CA ASP A 310 10.15 13.90 -22.32
C ASP A 310 10.35 12.78 -21.28
N ARG A 311 10.94 11.64 -21.67
CA ARG A 311 11.18 10.49 -20.77
C ARG A 311 12.55 10.59 -20.12
N TYR A 312 12.62 10.29 -18.83
CA TYR A 312 13.85 10.30 -18.04
C TYR A 312 14.82 9.22 -18.48
N GLU A 313 16.10 9.49 -18.27
CA GLU A 313 17.12 8.45 -18.25
C GLU A 313 16.91 7.56 -17.03
N TYR A 314 17.20 6.27 -17.17
CA TYR A 314 17.22 5.35 -16.04
C TYR A 314 18.25 4.23 -16.25
N ALA A 315 18.78 3.73 -15.15
CA ALA A 315 19.65 2.55 -15.12
C ALA A 315 18.85 1.32 -14.68
N GLN A 316 19.07 0.20 -15.35
CA GLN A 316 18.48 -1.09 -15.02
C GLN A 316 19.62 -2.08 -14.77
N THR A 317 19.70 -2.59 -13.54
CA THR A 317 20.73 -3.55 -13.11
C THR A 317 20.09 -4.90 -12.83
N THR A 318 20.47 -5.93 -13.56
CA THR A 318 20.04 -7.31 -13.31
C THR A 318 21.11 -8.05 -12.53
N TYR A 319 20.71 -8.86 -11.55
CA TYR A 319 21.59 -9.72 -10.76
C TYR A 319 21.29 -11.18 -11.12
N ARG A 320 22.27 -11.84 -11.74
CA ARG A 320 22.12 -13.20 -12.29
C ARG A 320 22.88 -14.22 -11.49
N ASP A 321 22.27 -15.38 -11.28
CA ASP A 321 22.96 -16.56 -10.76
C ASP A 321 23.87 -17.22 -11.83
N PRO A 322 24.68 -18.22 -11.46
CA PRO A 322 25.53 -18.95 -12.40
C PRO A 322 24.79 -19.66 -13.54
N ASP A 323 23.50 -19.96 -13.37
CA ASP A 323 22.64 -20.56 -14.39
C ASP A 323 22.03 -19.49 -15.33
N GLY A 324 22.39 -18.22 -15.13
CA GLY A 324 21.96 -17.08 -15.94
C GLY A 324 20.58 -16.52 -15.57
N GLN A 325 19.96 -17.04 -14.50
CA GLN A 325 18.64 -16.63 -14.04
C GLN A 325 18.73 -15.28 -13.34
N VAL A 326 17.87 -14.34 -13.73
CA VAL A 326 17.70 -13.08 -13.00
C VAL A 326 16.97 -13.38 -11.69
N LEU A 327 17.54 -13.01 -10.55
CA LEU A 327 16.87 -13.14 -9.25
C LEU A 327 16.53 -11.79 -8.62
N ILE A 328 17.29 -10.76 -8.95
CA ILE A 328 17.01 -9.38 -8.55
C ILE A 328 17.16 -8.48 -9.76
N GLU A 329 16.24 -7.54 -9.93
CA GLU A 329 16.35 -6.46 -10.90
C GLU A 329 16.15 -5.11 -10.18
N TYR A 330 17.05 -4.16 -10.41
CA TYR A 330 17.01 -2.83 -9.82
C TYR A 330 16.97 -1.77 -10.90
N VAL A 331 15.85 -1.06 -10.98
CA VAL A 331 15.62 0.09 -11.87
C VAL A 331 15.74 1.37 -11.06
N TYR A 332 16.64 2.25 -11.46
CA TYR A 332 16.89 3.54 -10.82
C TYR A 332 16.78 4.68 -11.83
N ALA A 333 15.98 5.69 -11.50
CA ALA A 333 15.86 6.92 -12.29
C ALA A 333 16.08 8.13 -11.38
N ASP A 334 17.10 8.95 -11.66
CA ASP A 334 17.52 10.04 -10.78
C ASP A 334 16.43 11.10 -10.61
N ASP A 335 15.76 11.47 -11.70
CA ASP A 335 14.71 12.49 -11.73
C ASP A 335 13.34 11.98 -11.26
N LEU A 336 13.17 10.66 -11.03
CA LEU A 336 11.90 10.10 -10.61
C LEU A 336 11.65 10.42 -9.13
N ALA A 337 10.49 11.01 -8.84
CA ALA A 337 10.01 11.29 -7.48
C ALA A 337 9.30 10.08 -6.84
N HIS A 338 8.65 10.27 -5.68
CA HIS A 338 7.83 9.23 -5.04
C HIS A 338 6.54 8.94 -5.84
N ALA A 339 6.67 8.18 -6.92
CA ALA A 339 5.61 7.98 -7.88
C ALA A 339 5.69 6.61 -8.58
N TRP A 340 4.52 6.07 -8.94
CA TRP A 340 4.44 5.03 -9.95
C TRP A 340 4.61 5.66 -11.34
N SER A 341 5.53 5.13 -12.14
CA SER A 341 5.78 5.67 -13.47
C SER A 341 5.33 4.73 -14.58
N THR A 342 4.47 5.24 -15.47
CA THR A 342 4.05 4.55 -16.70
C THR A 342 3.34 5.55 -17.63
N PRO A 343 3.38 5.37 -18.96
CA PRO A 343 2.57 6.17 -19.88
C PRO A 343 1.08 6.11 -19.55
N GLY A 344 0.44 7.28 -19.47
CA GLY A 344 -1.00 7.38 -19.22
C GLY A 344 -1.42 7.15 -17.76
N ALA A 345 -0.46 7.07 -16.82
CA ALA A 345 -0.75 7.02 -15.40
C ALA A 345 -1.64 8.19 -14.94
N VAL A 346 -2.62 7.88 -14.09
CA VAL A 346 -3.54 8.85 -13.50
C VAL A 346 -3.51 8.73 -11.98
N GLY A 347 -3.34 9.85 -11.29
CA GLY A 347 -3.30 9.91 -9.84
C GLY A 347 -2.47 11.09 -9.37
N ILE A 348 -2.32 11.24 -8.06
CA ILE A 348 -1.46 12.28 -7.48
C ILE A 348 -0.06 11.75 -7.14
N PHE A 349 0.16 10.43 -7.23
CA PHE A 349 1.43 9.74 -7.00
C PHE A 349 1.92 9.04 -8.27
N THR A 350 1.85 9.76 -9.39
CA THR A 350 2.18 9.23 -10.72
C THR A 350 3.10 10.16 -11.48
N ASP A 351 4.01 9.59 -12.25
CA ASP A 351 4.94 10.33 -13.10
C ASP A 351 5.02 9.68 -14.48
N THR A 352 4.60 10.36 -15.54
CA THR A 352 4.62 9.77 -16.89
C THR A 352 5.98 9.90 -17.60
N ALA A 353 6.97 10.56 -17.00
CA ALA A 353 8.29 10.76 -17.59
C ALA A 353 9.30 9.67 -17.20
N GLY A 354 9.18 9.06 -16.02
CA GLY A 354 10.07 7.99 -15.56
C GLY A 354 9.99 6.66 -16.35
N PRO A 355 10.70 5.61 -15.93
CA PRO A 355 10.64 4.27 -16.55
C PRO A 355 9.21 3.73 -16.61
N ASP A 356 8.88 2.93 -17.62
CA ASP A 356 7.55 2.29 -17.69
C ASP A 356 7.47 1.12 -16.70
N ALA A 357 7.29 1.43 -15.42
CA ALA A 357 7.29 0.45 -14.33
C ALA A 357 6.20 -0.62 -14.52
N THR A 358 5.08 -0.29 -15.16
CA THR A 358 4.02 -1.25 -15.48
C THR A 358 4.48 -2.28 -16.51
N GLU A 359 5.08 -1.82 -17.61
CA GLU A 359 5.61 -2.71 -18.65
C GLU A 359 6.80 -3.52 -18.12
N ILE A 360 7.73 -2.90 -17.38
CA ILE A 360 8.88 -3.58 -16.77
C ILE A 360 8.42 -4.64 -15.77
N ALA A 361 7.45 -4.33 -14.90
CA ALA A 361 6.92 -5.30 -13.94
C ALA A 361 6.28 -6.51 -14.62
N TRP A 362 5.58 -6.29 -15.73
CA TRP A 362 4.99 -7.38 -16.49
C TRP A 362 6.05 -8.20 -17.24
N GLN A 363 7.03 -7.57 -17.89
CA GLN A 363 8.14 -8.27 -18.54
C GLN A 363 8.95 -9.10 -17.54
N PHE A 364 9.17 -8.56 -16.33
CA PHE A 364 9.80 -9.29 -15.24
C PHE A 364 8.95 -10.49 -14.81
N ALA A 365 7.64 -10.34 -14.61
CA ALA A 365 6.75 -11.46 -14.34
C ALA A 365 6.83 -12.55 -15.44
N GLN A 366 6.79 -12.14 -16.72
CA GLN A 366 6.87 -13.07 -17.86
C GLN A 366 8.20 -13.82 -17.94
N LEU A 367 9.31 -13.18 -17.58
CA LEU A 367 10.62 -13.84 -17.49
C LEU A 367 10.63 -14.99 -16.47
N HIS A 368 9.65 -14.99 -15.55
CA HIS A 368 9.54 -15.91 -14.43
C HIS A 368 8.34 -16.86 -14.51
N ASP A 369 7.60 -16.87 -15.63
CA ASP A 369 6.39 -17.68 -15.82
C ASP A 369 6.64 -19.20 -16.00
N ASP A 370 7.84 -19.60 -16.46
CA ASP A 370 8.17 -21.00 -16.81
C ASP A 370 8.93 -21.75 -15.69
N ARG A 371 8.81 -21.33 -14.42
CA ARG A 371 9.63 -21.84 -13.30
C ARG A 371 8.98 -22.90 -12.43
#